data_AF-A0A2R6F8A8-F1
#
_entry.id   AF-A0A2R6F8A8-F1
#
_cell.length_a   1.000
_cell.length_b   1.000
_cell.length_c   1.000
_cell.angle_alpha   90.00
_cell.angle_beta   90.00
_cell.angle_gamma   90.00
#
_symmetry.space_group_name_H-M   'P 1'
#
loop_
_entity.id
_entity.type
_entity.pdbx_description
1 polymer ?
#
loop_
_entity_poly.entity_id
_entity_poly.type
_entity_poly.pdbx_seq_one_letter_code
_entity_poly.pdbx_strand_id
1 'polypeptide(L)'
;MRTTAQNAELALLLEVTGTPKPGNVDRHREYEDLRFEHFVAGAVGAQPGLRMAADGDPLGESFLRAVEGMSEQRGGNTQFGAILLELPLVAAAGRDEYTLTRDDATAVVESTTVADAANFYRAFEAVDVAVDEPPEGMEPLDVRRGGDAVPALEERGLTLADVMERSTDRDGVAAEWVDGFERVFAAADSVQDCDGPVADRAARTFLELLAEEVDTFIVTQHDRATAEETTERTRAALEGDLDPETLADELVAEGINPGTTADTVAAALFVALERGIEL
;
A
#
# COMPACT_ATOMS: atom_id res chain seq x y z
N MET A 1 -9.14 11.52 21.27
CA MET A 1 -8.80 11.41 19.83
C MET A 1 -7.75 10.33 19.70
N ARG A 2 -7.79 9.56 18.61
CA ARG A 2 -6.72 8.63 18.24
C ARG A 2 -5.47 9.45 17.89
N THR A 3 -4.28 8.90 18.13
CA THR A 3 -3.03 9.48 17.58
C THR A 3 -2.93 9.18 16.09
N THR A 4 -2.08 9.90 15.35
CA THR A 4 -1.81 9.65 13.92
C THR A 4 -1.40 8.20 13.67
N ALA A 5 -0.50 7.65 14.51
CA ALA A 5 -0.10 6.24 14.40
C ALA A 5 -1.25 5.25 14.68
N GLN A 6 -2.22 5.60 15.54
CA GLN A 6 -3.41 4.78 15.76
C GLN A 6 -4.40 4.88 14.60
N ASN A 7 -4.46 6.02 13.90
CA ASN A 7 -5.25 6.15 12.67
C ASN A 7 -4.61 5.35 11.53
N ALA A 8 -3.28 5.31 11.41
CA ALA A 8 -2.56 4.47 10.45
C ALA A 8 -2.82 2.97 10.68
N GLU A 9 -2.62 2.48 11.91
CA GLU A 9 -2.95 1.09 12.27
C GLU A 9 -4.43 0.76 11.96
N LEU A 10 -5.34 1.68 12.28
CA LEU A 10 -6.76 1.50 12.02
C LEU A 10 -7.09 1.49 10.53
N ALA A 11 -6.40 2.28 9.70
CA ALA A 11 -6.59 2.28 8.25
C ALA A 11 -6.22 0.92 7.64
N LEU A 12 -5.07 0.36 8.02
CA LEU A 12 -4.66 -1.00 7.67
C LEU A 12 -5.71 -2.06 8.09
N LEU A 13 -6.29 -1.92 9.28
CA LEU A 13 -7.33 -2.82 9.77
C LEU A 13 -8.65 -2.65 9.00
N LEU A 14 -9.06 -1.42 8.71
CA LEU A 14 -10.31 -1.14 8.00
C LEU A 14 -10.26 -1.64 6.56
N GLU A 15 -9.11 -1.51 5.88
CA GLU A 15 -8.89 -2.02 4.54
C GLU A 15 -9.23 -3.51 4.47
N VAL A 16 -8.65 -4.33 5.35
CA VAL A 16 -8.87 -5.79 5.31
C VAL A 16 -10.30 -6.17 5.75
N THR A 17 -11.00 -5.32 6.49
CA THR A 17 -12.41 -5.55 6.82
C THR A 17 -13.40 -5.22 5.70
N GLY A 18 -12.99 -4.43 4.70
CA GLY A 18 -13.85 -4.10 3.56
C GLY A 18 -14.17 -5.34 2.74
N THR A 19 -15.44 -5.50 2.36
CA THR A 19 -15.87 -6.60 1.48
C THR A 19 -17.08 -6.18 0.63
N PRO A 20 -17.19 -6.68 -0.61
CA PRO A 20 -16.22 -7.52 -1.33
C PRO A 20 -14.99 -6.71 -1.77
N LYS A 21 -13.81 -7.32 -1.67
CA LYS A 21 -12.57 -6.84 -2.32
C LYS A 21 -12.10 -7.88 -3.33
N PRO A 22 -12.56 -7.83 -4.59
CA PRO A 22 -12.33 -8.92 -5.50
C PRO A 22 -10.88 -9.35 -5.62
N GLY A 23 -10.63 -10.65 -5.42
CA GLY A 23 -9.29 -11.23 -5.54
C GLY A 23 -8.37 -11.02 -4.35
N ASN A 24 -8.68 -10.13 -3.41
CA ASN A 24 -7.83 -9.91 -2.23
C ASN A 24 -8.39 -10.63 -0.98
N VAL A 25 -7.57 -10.75 0.06
CA VAL A 25 -8.00 -11.21 1.38
C VAL A 25 -8.95 -10.19 1.99
N ASP A 26 -10.10 -10.66 2.46
CA ASP A 26 -11.10 -9.87 3.18
C ASP A 26 -11.75 -10.69 4.31
N ARG A 27 -12.80 -10.17 4.94
CA ARG A 27 -13.50 -10.87 6.04
C ARG A 27 -14.20 -12.18 5.62
N HIS A 28 -14.40 -12.41 4.32
CA HIS A 28 -15.09 -13.58 3.76
C HIS A 28 -14.14 -14.50 2.98
N ARG A 29 -13.04 -13.97 2.44
CA ARG A 29 -12.12 -14.68 1.53
C ARG A 29 -10.69 -14.65 2.04
N GLU A 30 -10.04 -15.81 1.93
CA GLU A 30 -8.67 -16.05 2.36
C GLU A 30 -8.00 -17.03 1.39
N TYR A 31 -6.67 -17.08 1.41
CA TYR A 31 -5.87 -18.12 0.77
C TYR A 31 -5.40 -19.16 1.81
N GLU A 32 -4.94 -20.33 1.36
CA GLU A 32 -4.46 -21.41 2.23
C GLU A 32 -3.37 -20.92 3.20
N ASP A 33 -2.42 -20.13 2.68
CA ASP A 33 -1.26 -19.65 3.44
C ASP A 33 -1.38 -18.18 3.89
N LEU A 34 -2.39 -17.44 3.42
CA LEU A 34 -2.56 -16.02 3.69
C LEU A 34 -4.03 -15.71 4.07
N ARG A 35 -4.25 -15.40 5.36
CA ARG A 35 -5.59 -15.34 5.98
C ARG A 35 -5.85 -13.97 6.61
N PHE A 36 -7.10 -13.64 6.85
CA PHE A 36 -7.54 -12.37 7.47
C PHE A 36 -6.81 -12.09 8.79
N GLU A 37 -6.64 -13.10 9.64
CA GLU A 37 -5.96 -12.94 10.94
C GLU A 37 -4.47 -12.58 10.79
N HIS A 38 -3.84 -12.93 9.67
CA HIS A 38 -2.46 -12.54 9.36
C HIS A 38 -2.37 -11.03 9.11
N PHE A 39 -3.31 -10.44 8.39
CA PHE A 39 -3.39 -8.98 8.18
C PHE A 39 -3.69 -8.23 9.47
N VAL A 40 -4.61 -8.74 10.29
CA VAL A 40 -4.90 -8.13 11.61
C VAL A 40 -3.67 -8.14 12.51
N ALA A 41 -2.95 -9.27 12.58
CA ALA A 41 -1.70 -9.35 13.31
C ALA A 41 -0.61 -8.46 12.71
N GLY A 42 -0.54 -8.39 11.38
CA GLY A 42 0.39 -7.55 10.63
C GLY A 42 0.23 -6.06 10.95
N ALA A 43 -1.00 -5.56 10.92
CA ALA A 43 -1.30 -4.16 11.25
C ALA A 43 -0.88 -3.79 12.68
N VAL A 44 -1.18 -4.66 13.66
CA VAL A 44 -0.75 -4.48 15.05
C VAL A 44 0.78 -4.52 15.17
N GLY A 45 1.42 -5.42 14.42
CA GLY A 45 2.88 -5.54 14.34
C GLY A 45 3.56 -4.31 13.75
N ALA A 46 2.96 -3.66 12.76
CA ALA A 46 3.48 -2.46 12.11
C ALA A 46 3.47 -1.20 13.00
N GLN A 47 2.63 -1.18 14.02
CA GLN A 47 2.38 -0.03 14.90
C GLN A 47 3.65 0.67 15.43
N PRO A 48 4.71 -0.03 15.89
CA PRO A 48 5.92 0.64 16.37
C PRO A 48 6.61 1.49 15.30
N GLY A 49 6.69 1.01 14.05
CA GLY A 49 7.28 1.78 12.95
C GLY A 49 6.40 2.94 12.50
N LEU A 50 5.07 2.74 12.44
CA LEU A 50 4.12 3.81 12.16
C LEU A 50 4.21 4.95 13.19
N ARG A 51 4.42 4.61 14.47
CA ARG A 51 4.63 5.58 15.54
C ARG A 51 5.95 6.34 15.40
N MET A 52 7.05 5.66 15.07
CA MET A 52 8.33 6.31 14.79
C MET A 52 8.18 7.38 13.68
N ALA A 53 7.50 7.02 12.59
CA ALA A 53 7.25 7.96 11.50
C ALA A 53 6.42 9.18 11.95
N ALA A 54 5.34 8.95 12.70
CA ALA A 54 4.52 10.03 13.25
C ALA A 54 5.29 10.93 14.24
N ASP A 55 6.26 10.38 14.97
CA ASP A 55 7.11 11.12 15.91
C ASP A 55 8.27 11.87 15.20
N GLY A 56 8.42 11.68 13.89
CA GLY A 56 9.43 12.38 13.06
C GLY A 56 10.78 11.67 12.94
N ASP A 57 10.85 10.39 13.28
CA ASP A 57 12.04 9.56 13.07
C ASP A 57 12.32 9.34 11.56
N PRO A 58 13.55 8.92 11.18
CA PRO A 58 13.88 8.65 9.78
C PRO A 58 12.89 7.68 9.11
N LEU A 59 12.44 8.03 7.90
CA LEU A 59 11.34 7.35 7.24
C LEU A 59 11.68 5.89 6.90
N GLY A 60 12.89 5.63 6.40
CA GLY A 60 13.30 4.26 6.06
C GLY A 60 13.52 3.39 7.29
N GLU A 61 14.01 3.94 8.40
CA GLU A 61 14.11 3.19 9.67
C GLU A 61 12.71 2.83 10.21
N SER A 62 11.79 3.79 10.14
CA SER A 62 10.38 3.58 10.49
C SER A 62 9.73 2.52 9.62
N PHE A 63 10.01 2.52 8.31
CA PHE A 63 9.55 1.50 7.36
C PHE A 63 10.07 0.11 7.69
N LEU A 64 11.39 -0.02 7.84
CA LEU A 64 11.99 -1.30 8.21
C LEU A 64 11.37 -1.85 9.50
N ARG A 65 11.21 -0.98 10.52
CA ARG A 65 10.61 -1.39 11.79
C ARG A 65 9.15 -1.83 11.65
N ALA A 66 8.37 -1.15 10.82
CA ALA A 66 6.98 -1.50 10.55
C ALA A 66 6.88 -2.85 9.82
N VAL A 67 7.71 -3.06 8.79
CA VAL A 67 7.73 -4.30 8.01
C VAL A 67 8.19 -5.50 8.85
N GLU A 68 9.26 -5.35 9.66
CA GLU A 68 9.73 -6.39 10.58
C GLU A 68 8.64 -6.80 11.59
N GLY A 69 7.89 -5.83 12.09
CA GLY A 69 6.79 -6.10 13.02
C GLY A 69 5.61 -6.78 12.32
N MET A 70 5.24 -6.31 11.12
CA MET A 70 4.22 -6.92 10.28
C MET A 70 4.56 -8.36 9.92
N SER A 71 5.84 -8.69 9.77
CA SER A 71 6.33 -10.03 9.40
C SER A 71 6.45 -11.03 10.56
N GLU A 72 6.18 -10.65 11.82
CA GLU A 72 6.27 -11.58 12.96
C GLU A 72 5.21 -12.70 12.91
N GLN A 73 4.14 -12.47 12.15
CA GLN A 73 3.10 -13.46 11.85
C GLN A 73 3.54 -14.40 10.70
N ARG A 74 2.85 -15.53 10.52
CA ARG A 74 3.32 -16.65 9.67
C ARG A 74 2.91 -16.62 8.19
N GLY A 75 2.10 -15.67 7.77
CA GLY A 75 1.53 -15.53 6.43
C GLY A 75 2.42 -14.77 5.44
N GLY A 76 3.64 -14.39 5.82
CA GLY A 76 4.55 -13.64 4.95
C GLY A 76 4.11 -12.19 4.76
N ASN A 77 4.13 -11.71 3.51
CA ASN A 77 3.73 -10.35 3.18
C ASN A 77 2.20 -10.18 3.25
N THR A 78 1.74 -9.36 4.20
CA THR A 78 0.33 -8.96 4.28
C THR A 78 0.10 -7.56 3.71
N GLN A 79 0.95 -6.60 4.07
CA GLN A 79 0.64 -5.17 3.92
C GLN A 79 1.89 -4.33 3.56
N PHE A 80 2.91 -4.91 2.93
CA PHE A 80 4.15 -4.19 2.61
C PHE A 80 3.91 -2.93 1.78
N GLY A 81 3.13 -3.03 0.69
CA GLY A 81 2.81 -1.89 -0.17
C GLY A 81 1.96 -0.85 0.54
N ALA A 82 0.94 -1.27 1.29
CA ALA A 82 0.10 -0.39 2.11
C ALA A 82 0.92 0.42 3.12
N ILE A 83 1.84 -0.23 3.85
CA ILE A 83 2.74 0.45 4.81
C ILE A 83 3.67 1.41 4.07
N LEU A 84 4.20 1.01 2.91
CA LEU A 84 5.07 1.85 2.09
C LEU A 84 4.32 3.12 1.61
N LEU A 85 3.06 2.99 1.24
CA LEU A 85 2.24 4.10 0.77
C LEU A 85 1.74 5.00 1.91
N GLU A 86 1.42 4.43 3.09
CA GLU A 86 0.98 5.19 4.27
C GLU A 86 2.10 6.01 4.91
N LEU A 87 3.35 5.51 4.94
CA LEU A 87 4.39 6.10 5.79
C LEU A 87 4.70 7.58 5.54
N PRO A 88 4.85 8.06 4.30
CA PRO A 88 5.03 9.48 4.03
C PRO A 88 3.85 10.32 4.54
N LEU A 89 2.62 9.80 4.39
CA LEU A 89 1.40 10.45 4.86
C LEU A 89 1.38 10.53 6.40
N VAL A 90 1.77 9.44 7.08
CA VAL A 90 1.88 9.37 8.55
C VAL A 90 2.93 10.34 9.08
N ALA A 91 4.10 10.38 8.45
CA ALA A 91 5.16 11.31 8.82
C ALA A 91 4.76 12.78 8.57
N ALA A 92 4.04 13.06 7.49
CA ALA A 92 3.53 14.40 7.21
C ALA A 92 2.48 14.83 8.25
N ALA A 93 1.51 13.98 8.55
CA ALA A 93 0.46 14.25 9.54
C ALA A 93 1.01 14.39 10.97
N GLY A 94 2.16 13.76 11.27
CA GLY A 94 2.83 13.89 12.58
C GLY A 94 3.57 15.22 12.79
N ARG A 95 3.91 15.95 11.71
CA ARG A 95 4.73 17.18 11.79
C ARG A 95 3.94 18.43 12.20
N ASP A 96 2.67 18.51 11.84
CA ASP A 96 1.86 19.73 11.99
C ASP A 96 0.48 19.43 12.59
N GLU A 97 -0.11 20.43 13.27
CA GLU A 97 -1.47 20.35 13.83
C GLU A 97 -2.58 20.63 12.79
N TYR A 98 -2.23 20.70 11.50
CA TYR A 98 -3.14 21.07 10.41
C TYR A 98 -3.58 19.86 9.59
N THR A 99 -4.60 20.06 8.75
CA THR A 99 -5.10 19.04 7.84
C THR A 99 -3.99 18.61 6.87
N LEU A 100 -3.68 17.31 6.85
CA LEU A 100 -2.74 16.68 5.93
C LEU A 100 -3.05 17.05 4.48
N THR A 101 -2.05 17.57 3.76
CA THR A 101 -2.15 17.88 2.33
C THR A 101 -1.20 17.02 1.48
N ARG A 102 -1.42 17.02 0.16
CA ARG A 102 -0.51 16.37 -0.81
C ARG A 102 0.90 16.97 -0.73
N ASP A 103 1.00 18.29 -0.65
CA ASP A 103 2.28 19.01 -0.58
C ASP A 103 3.11 18.60 0.64
N ASP A 104 2.45 18.35 1.80
CA ASP A 104 3.14 17.90 3.01
C ASP A 104 3.74 16.49 2.83
N ALA A 105 2.98 15.58 2.21
CA ALA A 105 3.43 14.23 1.91
C ALA A 105 4.55 14.22 0.86
N THR A 106 4.42 15.02 -0.20
CA THR A 106 5.48 15.22 -1.20
C THR A 106 6.76 15.77 -0.55
N ALA A 107 6.65 16.74 0.37
CA ALA A 107 7.81 17.26 1.07
C ALA A 107 8.51 16.22 1.96
N VAL A 108 7.77 15.23 2.51
CA VAL A 108 8.38 14.08 3.19
C VAL A 108 9.17 13.23 2.20
N VAL A 109 8.57 12.87 1.05
CA VAL A 109 9.22 12.07 0.00
C VAL A 109 10.51 12.74 -0.50
N GLU A 110 10.44 14.03 -0.85
CA GLU A 110 11.60 14.82 -1.32
C GLU A 110 12.70 14.96 -0.26
N SER A 111 12.36 14.81 1.03
CA SER A 111 13.33 14.87 2.13
C SER A 111 14.04 13.54 2.42
N THR A 112 13.66 12.46 1.74
CA THR A 112 14.26 11.15 1.95
C THR A 112 15.73 11.13 1.55
N THR A 113 16.48 10.23 2.18
CA THR A 113 17.93 10.15 2.07
C THR A 113 18.38 8.79 1.54
N VAL A 114 19.68 8.67 1.28
CA VAL A 114 20.31 7.38 0.96
C VAL A 114 20.16 6.36 2.11
N ALA A 115 20.14 6.83 3.36
CA ALA A 115 19.92 5.96 4.51
C ALA A 115 18.49 5.41 4.53
N ASP A 116 17.51 6.22 4.11
CA ASP A 116 16.12 5.77 3.97
C ASP A 116 16.00 4.70 2.88
N ALA A 117 16.67 4.90 1.73
CA ALA A 117 16.75 3.89 0.69
C ALA A 117 17.42 2.60 1.20
N ALA A 118 18.50 2.69 1.95
CA ALA A 118 19.18 1.52 2.49
C ALA A 118 18.27 0.68 3.42
N ASN A 119 17.47 1.33 4.26
CA ASN A 119 16.52 0.62 5.12
C ASN A 119 15.30 0.10 4.37
N PHE A 120 14.85 0.79 3.31
CA PHE A 120 13.85 0.27 2.38
C PHE A 120 14.29 -1.06 1.75
N TYR A 121 15.53 -1.12 1.27
CA TYR A 121 16.08 -2.37 0.72
C TYR A 121 16.17 -3.47 1.79
N ARG A 122 16.64 -3.16 3.00
CA ARG A 122 16.68 -4.14 4.10
C ARG A 122 15.30 -4.70 4.45
N ALA A 123 14.22 -3.95 4.25
CA ALA A 123 12.87 -4.42 4.53
C ALA A 123 12.45 -5.61 3.64
N PHE A 124 13.04 -5.75 2.44
CA PHE A 124 12.84 -6.93 1.59
C PHE A 124 13.46 -8.21 2.16
N GLU A 125 14.32 -8.12 3.19
CA GLU A 125 14.84 -9.31 3.89
C GLU A 125 13.82 -9.89 4.89
N ALA A 126 12.84 -9.09 5.31
CA ALA A 126 11.85 -9.49 6.31
C ALA A 126 10.65 -10.22 5.70
N VAL A 127 10.33 -9.97 4.43
CA VAL A 127 9.21 -10.58 3.72
C VAL A 127 9.52 -10.81 2.24
N ASP A 128 8.95 -11.87 1.68
CA ASP A 128 8.98 -12.12 0.24
C ASP A 128 7.97 -11.19 -0.46
N VAL A 129 8.49 -10.19 -1.17
CA VAL A 129 7.69 -9.26 -2.00
C VAL A 129 7.82 -9.68 -3.46
N ALA A 130 6.69 -9.84 -4.14
CA ALA A 130 6.69 -10.06 -5.58
C ALA A 130 7.14 -8.80 -6.32
N VAL A 131 8.22 -8.93 -7.08
CA VAL A 131 8.81 -7.85 -7.88
C VAL A 131 9.29 -8.40 -9.22
N ASP A 132 9.18 -7.57 -10.25
CA ASP A 132 9.72 -7.88 -11.57
C ASP A 132 11.26 -7.95 -11.57
N GLU A 133 11.81 -8.61 -12.59
CA GLU A 133 13.25 -8.54 -12.87
C GLU A 133 13.71 -7.08 -13.05
N PRO A 134 14.88 -6.71 -12.50
CA PRO A 134 15.43 -5.38 -12.71
C PRO A 134 15.72 -5.16 -14.20
N PRO A 135 15.53 -3.93 -14.73
CA PRO A 135 15.98 -3.58 -16.07
C PRO A 135 17.48 -3.82 -16.23
N GLU A 136 17.92 -4.03 -17.47
CA GLU A 136 19.35 -4.21 -17.78
C GLU A 136 20.17 -3.03 -17.24
N GLY A 137 21.23 -3.33 -16.48
CA GLY A 137 22.08 -2.33 -15.81
C GLY A 137 21.60 -1.87 -14.43
N MET A 138 20.43 -2.32 -13.97
CA MET A 138 19.92 -2.10 -12.62
C MET A 138 20.09 -3.30 -11.69
N GLU A 139 20.77 -4.37 -12.11
CA GLU A 139 21.05 -5.55 -11.29
C GLU A 139 21.76 -5.20 -9.96
N PRO A 140 22.67 -4.21 -9.90
CA PRO A 140 23.25 -3.77 -8.64
C PRO A 140 22.25 -3.18 -7.64
N LEU A 141 21.10 -2.70 -8.14
CA LEU A 141 20.02 -2.05 -7.40
C LEU A 141 18.76 -2.91 -7.33
N ASP A 142 18.86 -4.21 -7.62
CA ASP A 142 17.77 -5.14 -7.44
C ASP A 142 17.36 -5.21 -5.95
N VAL A 143 16.10 -4.86 -5.66
CA VAL A 143 15.55 -4.83 -4.30
C VAL A 143 15.63 -6.18 -3.60
N ARG A 144 15.63 -7.30 -4.36
CA ARG A 144 15.78 -8.66 -3.85
C ARG A 144 17.15 -8.94 -3.23
N ARG A 145 18.13 -8.06 -3.48
CA ARG A 145 19.46 -8.14 -2.85
C ARG A 145 19.46 -7.58 -1.43
N GLY A 146 18.39 -6.92 -1.00
CA GLY A 146 18.28 -6.33 0.32
C GLY A 146 19.47 -5.44 0.66
N GLY A 147 20.05 -5.65 1.84
CA GLY A 147 21.23 -4.95 2.34
C GLY A 147 22.46 -5.04 1.42
N ASP A 148 22.58 -6.07 0.57
CA ASP A 148 23.71 -6.21 -0.35
C ASP A 148 23.69 -5.18 -1.51
N ALA A 149 22.56 -4.48 -1.72
CA ALA A 149 22.47 -3.36 -2.66
C ALA A 149 22.93 -2.02 -2.05
N VAL A 150 23.06 -1.92 -0.72
CA VAL A 150 23.37 -0.66 -0.02
C VAL A 150 24.67 0.01 -0.50
N PRO A 151 25.79 -0.72 -0.71
CA PRO A 151 27.00 -0.09 -1.25
C PRO A 151 26.79 0.59 -2.62
N ALA A 152 25.93 0.02 -3.47
CA ALA A 152 25.62 0.59 -4.78
C ALA A 152 24.73 1.84 -4.67
N LEU A 153 23.79 1.87 -3.71
CA LEU A 153 22.99 3.06 -3.39
C LEU A 153 23.89 4.21 -2.89
N GLU A 154 24.81 3.91 -1.97
CA GLU A 154 25.75 4.88 -1.41
C GLU A 154 26.71 5.43 -2.46
N GLU A 155 27.29 4.56 -3.29
CA GLU A 155 28.20 4.98 -4.38
C GLU A 155 27.51 5.92 -5.37
N ARG A 156 26.23 5.67 -5.66
CA ARG A 156 25.43 6.45 -6.62
C ARG A 156 24.68 7.62 -5.98
N GLY A 157 24.68 7.73 -4.66
CA GLY A 157 23.99 8.78 -3.91
C GLY A 157 22.46 8.75 -4.08
N LEU A 158 21.86 7.56 -4.23
CA LEU A 158 20.43 7.41 -4.51
C LEU A 158 19.60 7.48 -3.23
N THR A 159 18.69 8.45 -3.16
CA THR A 159 17.69 8.59 -2.09
C THR A 159 16.53 7.61 -2.27
N LEU A 160 15.60 7.54 -1.30
CA LEU A 160 14.41 6.71 -1.48
C LEU A 160 13.48 7.28 -2.57
N ALA A 161 13.34 8.60 -2.66
CA ALA A 161 12.63 9.27 -3.75
C ALA A 161 13.23 8.91 -5.12
N ASP A 162 14.55 8.91 -5.24
CA ASP A 162 15.25 8.45 -6.45
C ASP A 162 14.89 7.01 -6.83
N VAL A 163 14.79 6.11 -5.85
CA VAL A 163 14.44 4.71 -6.09
C VAL A 163 12.99 4.58 -6.57
N MET A 164 12.06 5.36 -6.01
CA MET A 164 10.66 5.39 -6.46
C MET A 164 10.53 5.95 -7.87
N GLU A 165 11.22 7.05 -8.19
CA GLU A 165 11.21 7.67 -9.53
C GLU A 165 11.63 6.69 -10.64
N ARG A 166 12.54 5.75 -10.34
CA ARG A 166 13.01 4.73 -11.29
C ARG A 166 12.05 3.54 -11.45
N SER A 167 10.99 3.49 -10.64
CA SER A 167 10.05 2.37 -10.58
C SER A 167 8.64 2.72 -11.06
N THR A 168 8.35 4.00 -11.32
CA THR A 168 7.01 4.52 -11.67
C THR A 168 6.37 3.83 -12.88
N ASP A 169 7.16 3.42 -13.87
CA ASP A 169 6.64 2.79 -15.10
C ASP A 169 6.02 1.40 -14.87
N ARG A 170 6.28 0.77 -13.71
CA ARG A 170 5.94 -0.63 -13.42
C ARG A 170 5.32 -0.85 -12.04
N ASP A 171 5.41 0.13 -11.15
CA ASP A 171 4.95 0.03 -9.77
C ASP A 171 4.04 1.21 -9.43
N GLY A 172 2.75 0.93 -9.19
CA GLY A 172 1.76 1.95 -8.88
C GLY A 172 1.94 2.62 -7.51
N VAL A 173 2.57 1.94 -6.54
CA VAL A 173 2.93 2.57 -5.26
C VAL A 173 4.05 3.59 -5.48
N ALA A 174 5.04 3.25 -6.30
CA ALA A 174 6.09 4.17 -6.68
C ALA A 174 5.55 5.37 -7.49
N ALA A 175 4.58 5.14 -8.37
CA ALA A 175 3.91 6.21 -9.12
C ALA A 175 3.21 7.20 -8.18
N GLU A 176 2.45 6.72 -7.20
CA GLU A 176 1.79 7.61 -6.22
C GLU A 176 2.80 8.43 -5.39
N TRP A 177 3.95 7.85 -5.02
CA TRP A 177 5.02 8.58 -4.33
C TRP A 177 5.54 9.77 -5.14
N VAL A 178 5.64 9.60 -6.48
CA VAL A 178 6.19 10.61 -7.39
C VAL A 178 5.13 11.63 -7.81
N ASP A 179 3.89 11.20 -8.00
CA ASP A 179 2.78 12.06 -8.41
C ASP A 179 2.08 12.77 -7.22
N GLY A 180 2.64 12.62 -6.02
CA GLY A 180 2.19 13.32 -4.82
C GLY A 180 0.84 12.81 -4.31
N PHE A 181 0.63 11.50 -4.37
CA PHE A 181 -0.52 10.79 -3.78
C PHE A 181 -1.87 11.22 -4.37
N GLU A 182 -1.94 11.50 -5.67
CA GLU A 182 -3.16 11.99 -6.31
C GLU A 182 -4.33 11.02 -6.13
N ARG A 183 -4.11 9.74 -6.45
CA ARG A 183 -5.17 8.73 -6.41
C ARG A 183 -5.55 8.41 -4.97
N VAL A 184 -4.59 8.38 -4.05
CA VAL A 184 -4.86 8.22 -2.62
C VAL A 184 -5.78 9.33 -2.09
N PHE A 185 -5.51 10.59 -2.42
CA PHE A 185 -6.34 11.71 -1.96
C PHE A 185 -7.72 11.71 -2.61
N ALA A 186 -7.83 11.38 -3.90
CA ALA A 186 -9.11 11.24 -4.59
C ALA A 186 -9.95 10.07 -4.02
N ALA A 187 -9.31 8.95 -3.70
CA ALA A 187 -9.94 7.82 -3.04
C ALA A 187 -10.40 8.18 -1.62
N ALA A 188 -9.62 8.99 -0.88
CA ALA A 188 -10.03 9.48 0.42
C ALA A 188 -11.29 10.36 0.32
N ASP A 189 -11.38 11.22 -0.71
CA ASP A 189 -12.59 11.99 -1.00
C ASP A 189 -13.79 11.04 -1.26
N SER A 190 -13.62 9.98 -2.06
CA SER A 190 -14.68 8.98 -2.31
C SER A 190 -15.17 8.31 -1.01
N VAL A 191 -14.24 7.91 -0.13
CA VAL A 191 -14.58 7.33 1.19
C VAL A 191 -15.36 8.32 2.06
N GLN A 192 -15.03 9.62 2.01
CA GLN A 192 -15.71 10.65 2.80
C GLN A 192 -17.11 10.97 2.27
N ASP A 193 -17.27 11.02 0.95
CA ASP A 193 -18.51 11.40 0.28
C ASP A 193 -19.56 10.28 0.28
N CYS A 194 -19.15 9.03 0.47
CA CYS A 194 -20.06 7.91 0.60
C CYS A 194 -20.68 7.82 2.00
N ASP A 195 -21.96 7.44 2.09
CA ASP A 195 -22.63 7.11 3.34
C ASP A 195 -22.43 5.64 3.73
N GLY A 196 -22.71 5.29 4.99
CA GLY A 196 -22.73 3.91 5.49
C GLY A 196 -21.49 3.51 6.29
N PRO A 197 -21.33 2.23 6.67
CA PRO A 197 -20.16 1.74 7.40
C PRO A 197 -18.86 1.95 6.60
N VAL A 198 -17.78 2.37 7.27
CA VAL A 198 -16.50 2.66 6.58
C VAL A 198 -15.93 1.45 5.83
N ALA A 199 -16.14 0.23 6.33
CA ALA A 199 -15.75 -0.99 5.62
C ALA A 199 -16.46 -1.15 4.25
N ASP A 200 -17.75 -0.77 4.17
CA ASP A 200 -18.52 -0.84 2.92
C ASP A 200 -18.05 0.27 1.95
N ARG A 201 -17.69 1.44 2.48
CA ARG A 201 -17.10 2.54 1.68
C ARG A 201 -15.73 2.15 1.13
N ALA A 202 -14.90 1.48 1.93
CA ALA A 202 -13.60 0.96 1.51
C ALA A 202 -13.74 -0.07 0.37
N ALA A 203 -14.67 -1.02 0.51
CA ALA A 203 -14.97 -2.01 -0.53
C ALA A 203 -15.44 -1.36 -1.84
N ARG A 204 -16.31 -0.35 -1.75
CA ARG A 204 -16.74 0.43 -2.91
C ARG A 204 -15.58 1.17 -3.57
N THR A 205 -14.75 1.84 -2.78
CA THR A 205 -13.58 2.60 -3.28
C THR A 205 -12.57 1.65 -3.94
N PHE A 206 -12.39 0.44 -3.41
CA PHE A 206 -11.57 -0.61 -4.03
C PHE A 206 -12.06 -0.94 -5.45
N LEU A 207 -13.37 -1.19 -5.60
CA LEU A 207 -13.97 -1.49 -6.91
C LEU A 207 -13.83 -0.30 -7.88
N GLU A 208 -14.07 0.93 -7.40
CA GLU A 208 -13.92 2.15 -8.20
C GLU A 208 -12.49 2.31 -8.74
N LEU A 209 -11.47 2.15 -7.88
CA LEU A 209 -10.06 2.24 -8.25
C LEU A 209 -9.65 1.13 -9.23
N LEU A 210 -10.06 -0.12 -8.96
CA LEU A 210 -9.72 -1.26 -9.82
C LEU A 210 -10.44 -1.23 -11.17
N ALA A 211 -11.59 -0.55 -11.27
CA ALA A 211 -12.29 -0.31 -12.52
C ALA A 211 -11.68 0.86 -13.32
N GLU A 212 -11.00 1.80 -12.66
CA GLU A 212 -10.44 2.97 -13.32
C GLU A 212 -9.12 2.65 -14.01
N GLU A 213 -8.22 1.95 -13.33
CA GLU A 213 -6.85 1.72 -13.79
C GLU A 213 -6.38 0.29 -13.55
N VAL A 214 -5.46 -0.17 -14.42
CA VAL A 214 -4.83 -1.49 -14.32
C VAL A 214 -4.00 -1.59 -13.03
N ASP A 215 -4.25 -2.63 -12.23
CA ASP A 215 -3.47 -2.92 -11.03
C ASP A 215 -2.09 -3.49 -11.39
N THR A 216 -1.02 -2.79 -11.00
CA THR A 216 0.36 -3.18 -11.30
C THR A 216 0.80 -4.47 -10.61
N PHE A 217 0.22 -4.81 -9.46
CA PHE A 217 0.55 -6.05 -8.78
C PHE A 217 0.02 -7.27 -9.54
N ILE A 218 -1.17 -7.15 -10.17
CA ILE A 218 -1.67 -8.20 -11.08
C ILE A 218 -0.73 -8.36 -12.27
N VAL A 219 -0.22 -7.26 -12.84
CA VAL A 219 0.74 -7.31 -13.96
C VAL A 219 2.01 -8.09 -13.56
N THR A 220 2.57 -7.79 -12.40
CA THR A 220 3.77 -8.44 -11.86
C THR A 220 3.55 -9.93 -11.56
N GLN A 221 2.37 -10.31 -11.05
CA GLN A 221 2.06 -11.69 -10.69
C GLN A 221 1.60 -12.56 -11.87
N HIS A 222 0.95 -11.94 -12.85
CA HIS A 222 0.34 -12.62 -13.99
C HIS A 222 0.86 -11.99 -15.29
N ASP A 223 0.11 -11.04 -15.85
CA ASP A 223 0.48 -10.26 -17.02
C ASP A 223 -0.49 -9.08 -17.22
N ARG A 224 -0.16 -8.20 -18.17
CA ARG A 224 -0.99 -7.03 -18.50
C ARG A 224 -2.37 -7.39 -19.01
N ALA A 225 -2.52 -8.48 -19.76
CA ALA A 225 -3.80 -8.86 -20.33
C ALA A 225 -4.79 -9.29 -19.22
N THR A 226 -4.30 -10.04 -18.24
CA THR A 226 -5.05 -10.46 -17.05
C THR A 226 -5.50 -9.26 -16.23
N ALA A 227 -4.62 -8.27 -16.06
CA ALA A 227 -4.93 -7.06 -15.31
C ALA A 227 -5.95 -6.16 -16.04
N GLU A 228 -5.86 -6.04 -17.36
CA GLU A 228 -6.86 -5.36 -18.21
C GLU A 228 -8.23 -6.06 -18.16
N GLU A 229 -8.26 -7.39 -18.21
CA GLU A 229 -9.49 -8.19 -18.08
C GLU A 229 -10.12 -8.01 -16.69
N THR A 230 -9.32 -8.02 -15.63
CA THR A 230 -9.79 -7.77 -14.25
C THR A 230 -10.42 -6.38 -14.13
N THR A 231 -9.79 -5.37 -14.73
CA THR A 231 -10.31 -3.99 -14.76
C THR A 231 -11.70 -3.96 -15.42
N GLU A 232 -11.86 -4.63 -16.56
CA GLU A 232 -13.12 -4.67 -17.30
C GLU A 232 -14.23 -5.43 -16.56
N ARG A 233 -13.89 -6.59 -15.96
CA ARG A 233 -14.84 -7.35 -15.12
C ARG A 233 -15.29 -6.53 -13.91
N THR A 234 -14.39 -5.72 -13.34
CA THR A 234 -14.72 -4.83 -12.22
C THR A 234 -15.62 -3.68 -12.65
N ARG A 235 -15.43 -3.10 -13.85
CA ARG A 235 -16.37 -2.13 -14.43
C ARG A 235 -17.76 -2.73 -14.58
N ALA A 236 -17.87 -3.93 -15.15
CA ALA A 236 -19.14 -4.63 -15.27
C ALA A 236 -19.81 -4.87 -13.89
N ALA A 237 -19.01 -5.12 -12.84
CA ALA A 237 -19.51 -5.26 -11.48
C ALA A 237 -20.07 -3.94 -10.91
N LEU A 238 -19.41 -2.80 -11.17
CA LEU A 238 -19.90 -1.47 -10.79
C LEU A 238 -21.16 -1.05 -11.56
N GLU A 239 -21.27 -1.45 -12.82
CA GLU A 239 -22.44 -1.18 -13.68
C GLU A 239 -23.64 -2.08 -13.32
N GLY A 240 -23.43 -3.11 -12.48
CA GLY A 240 -24.45 -4.06 -12.03
C GLY A 240 -24.68 -5.22 -13.00
N ASP A 241 -23.82 -5.38 -14.00
CA ASP A 241 -23.86 -6.48 -14.98
C ASP A 241 -23.19 -7.76 -14.44
N LEU A 242 -22.35 -7.62 -13.42
CA LEU A 242 -21.75 -8.71 -12.66
C LEU A 242 -21.96 -8.47 -11.16
N ASP A 243 -22.16 -9.53 -10.38
CA ASP A 243 -22.23 -9.42 -8.92
C ASP A 243 -20.81 -9.30 -8.33
N PRO A 244 -20.48 -8.24 -7.56
CA PRO A 244 -19.13 -8.06 -7.00
C PRO A 244 -18.67 -9.21 -6.09
N GLU A 245 -19.59 -9.88 -5.39
CA GLU A 245 -19.27 -11.05 -4.55
C GLU A 245 -18.86 -12.25 -5.43
N THR A 246 -19.58 -12.47 -6.53
CA THR A 246 -19.23 -13.50 -7.53
C THR A 246 -17.87 -13.21 -8.17
N LEU A 247 -17.62 -11.96 -8.58
CA LEU A 247 -16.31 -11.56 -9.11
C LEU A 247 -15.20 -11.82 -8.08
N ALA A 248 -15.45 -11.52 -6.81
CA ALA A 248 -14.48 -11.75 -5.76
C ALA A 248 -14.11 -13.22 -5.58
N ASP A 249 -15.09 -14.13 -5.62
CA ASP A 249 -14.85 -15.56 -5.55
C ASP A 249 -14.06 -16.09 -6.77
N GLU A 250 -14.38 -15.58 -7.96
CA GLU A 250 -13.69 -15.96 -9.21
C GLU A 250 -12.22 -15.54 -9.18
N LEU A 251 -11.91 -14.29 -8.85
CA LEU A 251 -10.52 -13.82 -8.80
C LEU A 251 -9.69 -14.54 -7.73
N VAL A 252 -10.28 -14.86 -6.58
CA VAL A 252 -9.61 -15.68 -5.56
C VAL A 252 -9.31 -17.08 -6.09
N ALA A 253 -10.28 -17.71 -6.77
CA ALA A 253 -10.09 -19.03 -7.37
C ALA A 253 -9.05 -19.04 -8.52
N GLU A 254 -8.94 -17.94 -9.25
CA GLU A 254 -7.95 -17.70 -10.30
C GLU A 254 -6.57 -17.30 -9.75
N GLY A 255 -6.47 -17.00 -8.44
CA GLY A 255 -5.23 -16.52 -7.82
C GLY A 255 -4.84 -15.10 -8.25
N ILE A 256 -5.80 -14.29 -8.68
CA ILE A 256 -5.61 -12.91 -9.11
C ILE A 256 -5.85 -12.00 -7.91
N ASN A 257 -4.80 -11.28 -7.48
CA ASN A 257 -4.85 -10.37 -6.34
C ASN A 257 -4.57 -8.92 -6.78
N PRO A 258 -5.54 -8.00 -6.70
CA PRO A 258 -5.32 -6.57 -6.93
C PRO A 258 -4.68 -5.88 -5.71
N GLY A 259 -3.40 -6.18 -5.48
CA GLY A 259 -2.64 -5.73 -4.31
C GLY A 259 -2.41 -4.21 -4.28
N THR A 260 -2.00 -3.61 -5.40
CA THR A 260 -1.73 -2.16 -5.47
C THR A 260 -2.99 -1.33 -5.21
N THR A 261 -4.15 -1.82 -5.65
CA THR A 261 -5.45 -1.21 -5.37
C THR A 261 -5.75 -1.22 -3.87
N ALA A 262 -5.52 -2.35 -3.19
CA ALA A 262 -5.70 -2.43 -1.75
C ALA A 262 -4.75 -1.53 -0.98
N ASP A 263 -3.48 -1.45 -1.39
CA ASP A 263 -2.50 -0.54 -0.81
C ASP A 263 -2.98 0.92 -0.90
N THR A 264 -3.54 1.30 -2.05
CA THR A 264 -4.12 2.64 -2.29
C THR A 264 -5.32 2.90 -1.38
N VAL A 265 -6.21 1.91 -1.20
CA VAL A 265 -7.38 2.03 -0.30
C VAL A 265 -6.95 2.18 1.16
N ALA A 266 -5.93 1.45 1.63
CA ALA A 266 -5.38 1.62 2.98
C ALA A 266 -4.90 3.06 3.20
N ALA A 267 -4.05 3.58 2.32
CA ALA A 267 -3.56 4.95 2.41
C ALA A 267 -4.69 5.99 2.34
N ALA A 268 -5.71 5.75 1.50
CA ALA A 268 -6.89 6.61 1.41
C ALA A 268 -7.72 6.63 2.71
N LEU A 269 -7.88 5.46 3.35
CA LEU A 269 -8.53 5.35 4.66
C LEU A 269 -7.75 6.12 5.73
N PHE A 270 -6.42 6.08 5.70
CA PHE A 270 -5.60 6.88 6.61
C PHE A 270 -5.87 8.38 6.44
N VAL A 271 -5.84 8.89 5.20
CA VAL A 271 -6.14 10.30 4.91
C VAL A 271 -7.55 10.67 5.38
N ALA A 272 -8.54 9.82 5.12
CA ALA A 272 -9.92 10.06 5.57
C ALA A 272 -10.04 10.08 7.10
N LEU A 273 -9.32 9.21 7.82
CA LEU A 273 -9.27 9.19 9.29
C LEU A 273 -8.62 10.45 9.87
N GLU A 274 -7.53 10.94 9.27
CA GLU A 274 -6.90 12.22 9.67
C GLU A 274 -7.82 13.41 9.41
N ARG A 275 -8.68 13.33 8.39
CA ARG A 275 -9.74 14.32 8.13
C ARG A 275 -10.98 14.17 9.02
N GLY A 276 -11.01 13.14 9.86
CA GLY A 276 -12.01 12.99 10.91
C GLY A 276 -13.31 12.30 10.49
N ILE A 277 -13.26 11.31 9.58
CA ILE A 277 -14.43 10.45 9.33
C ILE A 277 -14.90 9.78 10.63
N GLU A 278 -16.22 9.70 10.79
CA GLU A 278 -16.86 9.00 11.90
C GLU A 278 -16.99 7.50 11.61
N LEU A 279 -16.79 6.66 12.64
CA LEU A 279 -16.97 5.20 12.58
C LEU A 279 -18.29 4.77 13.22
#